data_AF-A0A917U4R4-F1
#
_entry.id   AF-A0A917U4R4-F1
#
_cell.length_a   1.000
_cell.length_b   1.000
_cell.length_c   1.000
_cell.angle_alpha   90.00
_cell.angle_beta   90.00
_cell.angle_gamma   90.00
#
_symmetry.space_group_name_H-M   'P 1'
#
loop_
_entity.id
_entity.type
_entity.pdbx_description
1 polymer ?
#
loop_
_entity_poly.entity_id
_entity_poly.type
_entity_poly.pdbx_seq_one_letter_code
_entity_poly.pdbx_strand_id
1 'polypeptide(L)'
;MSDTLQDIAEAAHALTDARQHLEPRWEWDANRNRKPLPPHRTTVPGLIQQLRDHAEPGVDGDQGGAGGPKSVPVAIDAVSLLASISFGSAMRAKAWGVNLDERTTPEEHIRGIVGVASRRTSDEQLELRRELRSWTWQAEIITGWRTPPRELVAPCPQCGARGTLLAYATADNPRARCVGCGAGWAELPRDDEGSIRILAEHVVRYQRQAGTTMAAARAAAVANRRRMEGKAA
;
A
#
# COMPACT_ATOMS: atom_id res chain seq x y z
N MET A 1 14.80 -14.04 -17.12
CA MET A 1 13.47 -14.67 -17.22
C MET A 1 13.06 -15.41 -15.95
N SER A 2 13.94 -16.18 -15.29
CA SER A 2 13.63 -16.87 -14.01
C SER A 2 13.05 -15.96 -12.93
N ASP A 3 13.54 -14.72 -12.85
CA ASP A 3 13.14 -13.74 -11.83
C ASP A 3 11.66 -13.29 -11.95
N THR A 4 11.12 -13.20 -13.18
CA THR A 4 9.73 -12.74 -13.38
C THR A 4 8.70 -13.78 -12.99
N LEU A 5 8.96 -15.07 -13.28
CA LEU A 5 8.05 -16.15 -12.87
C LEU A 5 8.10 -16.37 -11.36
N GLN A 6 9.29 -16.23 -10.75
CA GLN A 6 9.43 -16.25 -9.29
C GLN A 6 8.65 -15.11 -8.63
N ASP A 7 8.81 -13.88 -9.12
CA ASP A 7 8.04 -12.70 -8.66
C ASP A 7 6.52 -12.93 -8.74
N ILE A 8 6.04 -13.54 -9.83
CA ILE A 8 4.63 -13.89 -10.03
C ILE A 8 4.17 -14.90 -8.98
N ALA A 9 4.95 -15.97 -8.78
CA ALA A 9 4.63 -17.03 -7.82
C ALA A 9 4.59 -16.50 -6.38
N GLU A 10 5.56 -15.67 -5.99
CA GLU A 10 5.60 -15.07 -4.65
C GLU A 10 4.42 -14.13 -4.39
N ALA A 11 4.08 -13.26 -5.34
CA ALA A 11 2.94 -12.36 -5.21
C ALA A 11 1.61 -13.13 -5.13
N ALA A 12 1.46 -14.18 -5.95
CA ALA A 12 0.29 -15.05 -5.91
C ALA A 12 0.19 -15.81 -4.59
N HIS A 13 1.28 -16.39 -4.10
CA HIS A 13 1.31 -17.10 -2.83
C HIS A 13 0.91 -16.18 -1.67
N ALA A 14 1.42 -14.93 -1.64
CA ALA A 14 1.02 -13.94 -0.65
C ALA A 14 -0.49 -13.61 -0.69
N LEU A 15 -1.09 -13.59 -1.89
CA LEU A 15 -2.51 -13.34 -2.06
C LEU A 15 -3.38 -14.53 -1.63
N THR A 16 -3.01 -15.75 -2.01
CA THR A 16 -3.91 -16.91 -1.98
C THR A 16 -3.66 -17.88 -0.84
N ASP A 17 -2.44 -17.98 -0.33
CA ASP A 17 -2.04 -19.07 0.55
C ASP A 17 -1.71 -18.57 1.95
N ALA A 18 -2.04 -19.40 2.96
CA ALA A 18 -1.64 -19.12 4.32
C ALA A 18 -0.12 -19.31 4.46
N ARG A 19 0.53 -18.39 5.19
CA ARG A 19 1.97 -18.39 5.43
C ARG A 19 2.27 -18.52 6.92
N GLN A 20 3.37 -19.20 7.24
CA GLN A 20 3.89 -19.22 8.61
C GLN A 20 4.61 -17.91 8.90
N HIS A 21 4.17 -17.22 9.96
CA HIS A 21 4.89 -16.11 10.54
C HIS A 21 5.67 -16.63 11.76
N LEU A 22 6.96 -16.30 11.80
CA LEU A 22 7.86 -16.65 12.88
C LEU A 22 8.22 -15.39 13.65
N GLU A 23 7.66 -15.25 14.85
CA GLU A 23 7.98 -14.14 15.73
C GLU A 23 9.17 -14.51 16.63
N PRO A 24 10.31 -13.81 16.53
CA PRO A 24 11.48 -14.10 17.36
C PRO A 24 11.18 -13.72 18.81
N ARG A 25 11.28 -14.70 19.71
CA ARG A 25 11.07 -14.50 21.15
C ARG A 25 12.37 -14.46 21.92
N TRP A 26 12.34 -13.67 22.99
CA TRP A 26 13.49 -13.47 23.87
C TRP A 26 13.02 -13.50 25.31
N GLU A 27 13.86 -14.05 26.18
CA GLU A 27 13.69 -13.97 27.63
C GLU A 27 14.95 -13.40 28.28
N TRP A 28 14.78 -12.77 29.43
CA TRP A 28 15.89 -12.33 30.27
C TRP A 28 16.10 -13.38 31.37
N ASP A 29 17.30 -13.92 31.47
CA ASP A 29 17.63 -14.84 32.55
C ASP A 29 17.92 -14.11 33.88
N ALA A 30 18.16 -14.87 34.95
CA ALA A 30 18.44 -14.33 36.28
C ALA A 30 19.66 -13.39 36.32
N ASN A 31 20.59 -13.52 35.36
CA ASN A 31 21.79 -12.70 35.24
C ASN A 31 21.59 -11.52 34.28
N ARG A 32 20.34 -11.22 33.88
CA ARG A 32 20.00 -10.21 32.87
C ARG A 32 20.70 -10.43 31.54
N ASN A 33 20.95 -11.69 31.15
CA ASN A 33 21.33 -12.01 29.79
C ASN A 33 20.10 -12.29 28.94
N ARG A 34 20.04 -11.72 27.75
CA ARG A 34 18.96 -11.96 26.79
C ARG A 34 19.21 -13.31 26.08
N LYS A 35 18.34 -14.29 26.31
CA LYS A 35 18.41 -15.60 25.67
C LYS A 35 17.37 -15.72 24.55
N PRO A 36 17.75 -16.24 23.38
CA PRO A 36 16.78 -16.54 22.32
C PRO A 36 15.91 -17.72 22.76
N LEU A 37 14.60 -17.55 22.64
CA LEU A 37 13.63 -18.64 22.76
C LEU A 37 13.31 -19.21 21.38
N PRO A 38 12.78 -20.45 21.30
CA PRO A 38 12.17 -20.94 20.07
C PRO A 38 11.17 -19.91 19.52
N PRO A 39 11.20 -19.61 18.21
CA PRO A 39 10.31 -18.61 17.62
C PRO A 39 8.86 -19.05 17.78
N HIS A 40 7.99 -18.09 18.09
CA HIS A 40 6.55 -18.34 18.11
C HIS A 40 6.06 -18.47 16.67
N ARG A 41 5.38 -19.58 16.37
CA ARG A 41 4.86 -19.86 15.03
C ARG A 41 3.37 -19.53 15.01
N THR A 42 2.98 -18.60 14.15
CA THR A 42 1.58 -18.32 13.85
C THR A 42 1.31 -18.59 12.38
N THR A 43 0.08 -18.99 12.06
CA THR A 43 -0.35 -19.12 10.66
C THR A 43 -1.14 -17.87 10.31
N VAL A 44 -0.63 -17.11 9.34
CA VAL A 44 -1.28 -15.92 8.82
C VAL A 44 -2.03 -16.34 7.55
N PRO A 45 -3.35 -16.11 7.45
CA PRO A 45 -4.10 -16.44 6.24
C PRO A 45 -3.61 -15.63 5.03
N GLY A 46 -3.94 -16.08 3.82
CA GLY A 46 -3.62 -15.34 2.59
C GLY A 46 -4.26 -13.95 2.60
N LEU A 47 -3.69 -12.98 1.88
CA LEU A 47 -4.18 -11.60 1.91
C LEU A 47 -5.63 -11.47 1.43
N ILE A 48 -6.10 -12.31 0.50
CA ILE A 48 -7.51 -12.29 0.07
C ILE A 48 -8.44 -12.70 1.23
N GLN A 49 -8.06 -13.71 2.01
CA GLN A 49 -8.85 -14.10 3.18
C GLN A 49 -8.84 -12.99 4.24
N GLN A 50 -7.68 -12.38 4.52
CA GLN A 50 -7.61 -11.24 5.43
C GLN A 50 -8.50 -10.08 4.97
N LEU A 51 -8.53 -9.78 3.66
CA LEU A 51 -9.42 -8.77 3.11
C LEU A 51 -10.90 -9.13 3.31
N ARG A 52 -11.28 -10.41 3.21
CA ARG A 52 -12.65 -10.86 3.52
C ARG A 52 -12.97 -10.61 4.99
N ASP A 53 -12.07 -11.02 5.88
CA ASP A 53 -12.22 -10.82 7.32
C ASP A 53 -12.34 -9.32 7.67
N HIS A 54 -11.65 -8.44 6.94
CA HIS A 54 -11.77 -6.97 7.06
C HIS A 54 -13.05 -6.40 6.44
N ALA A 55 -13.57 -7.01 5.39
CA ALA A 55 -14.79 -6.57 4.70
C ALA A 55 -16.06 -6.97 5.44
N GLU A 56 -16.02 -8.05 6.22
CA GLU A 56 -17.11 -8.47 7.08
C GLU A 56 -17.24 -7.53 8.27
N PRO A 57 -18.38 -6.84 8.46
CA PRO A 57 -18.61 -6.06 9.67
C PRO A 57 -18.57 -7.02 10.85
N GLY A 58 -17.57 -6.84 11.73
CA GLY A 58 -17.34 -7.73 12.87
C GLY A 58 -18.63 -7.99 13.64
N VAL A 59 -19.13 -9.22 13.54
CA VAL A 59 -20.14 -9.73 14.46
C VAL A 59 -19.36 -10.09 15.71
N ASP A 60 -19.01 -9.09 16.52
CA ASP A 60 -18.28 -9.32 17.77
C ASP A 60 -19.05 -10.39 18.56
N GLY A 61 -18.44 -11.57 18.62
CA GLY A 61 -18.97 -12.71 19.35
C GLY A 61 -19.08 -12.35 20.82
N ASP A 62 -20.32 -12.14 21.24
CA ASP A 62 -20.88 -12.56 22.51
C ASP A 62 -19.90 -12.55 23.70
N GLN A 63 -19.53 -11.35 24.16
CA GLN A 63 -19.16 -11.14 25.56
C GLN A 63 -20.29 -10.41 26.29
N GLY A 64 -21.41 -11.12 26.49
CA GLY A 64 -22.19 -11.08 27.73
C GLY A 64 -22.58 -9.73 28.32
N GLY A 65 -22.90 -8.73 27.50
CA GLY A 65 -23.38 -7.43 27.98
C GLY A 65 -24.41 -6.86 27.03
N ALA A 66 -25.58 -6.47 27.55
CA ALA A 66 -26.70 -5.85 26.85
C ALA A 66 -26.38 -4.45 26.28
N GLY A 67 -25.32 -4.34 25.48
CA GLY A 67 -24.98 -3.16 24.70
C GLY A 67 -25.69 -3.26 23.35
N GLY A 68 -26.50 -2.25 23.02
CA GLY A 68 -27.23 -2.19 21.75
C GLY A 68 -26.31 -2.30 20.52
N PRO A 69 -26.88 -2.53 19.34
CA PRO A 69 -26.14 -2.75 18.10
C PRO A 69 -25.14 -1.60 17.85
N LYS A 70 -23.84 -1.91 17.90
CA LYS A 70 -22.79 -0.98 17.49
C LYS A 70 -22.58 -1.16 16.00
N SER A 71 -22.83 -0.11 15.23
CA SER A 71 -22.49 -0.07 13.80
C SER A 71 -20.98 0.03 13.68
N VAL A 72 -20.31 -1.09 13.40
CA VAL A 72 -18.90 -1.08 13.02
C VAL A 72 -18.81 -0.61 11.57
N PRO A 73 -18.02 0.43 11.26
CA PRO A 73 -17.87 0.89 9.87
C PRO A 73 -17.27 -0.24 9.03
N VAL A 74 -17.94 -0.57 7.93
CA VAL A 74 -17.43 -1.52 6.93
C VAL A 74 -16.16 -0.92 6.30
N ALA A 75 -15.11 -1.74 6.17
CA ALA A 75 -13.91 -1.34 5.44
C ALA A 75 -14.19 -1.30 3.93
N ILE A 76 -14.76 -0.20 3.44
CA ILE A 76 -15.13 0.01 2.02
C ILE A 76 -13.95 -0.26 1.08
N ASP A 77 -12.73 0.07 1.50
CA ASP A 77 -11.51 -0.19 0.73
C ASP A 77 -11.25 -1.69 0.55
N ALA A 78 -11.50 -2.51 1.58
CA ALA A 78 -11.35 -3.97 1.50
C ALA A 78 -12.36 -4.58 0.53
N VAL A 79 -13.63 -4.15 0.61
CA VAL A 79 -14.70 -4.57 -0.31
C VAL A 79 -14.34 -4.21 -1.76
N SER A 80 -13.90 -2.97 -1.97
CA SER A 80 -13.54 -2.47 -3.30
C SER A 80 -12.35 -3.23 -3.90
N LEU A 81 -11.33 -3.51 -3.09
CA LEU A 81 -10.18 -4.30 -3.53
C LEU A 81 -10.56 -5.76 -3.82
N LEU A 82 -11.37 -6.40 -2.98
CA LEU A 82 -11.85 -7.76 -3.22
C LEU A 82 -12.64 -7.87 -4.53
N ALA A 83 -13.52 -6.90 -4.82
CA ALA A 83 -14.25 -6.86 -6.08
C ALA A 83 -13.31 -6.71 -7.28
N SER A 84 -12.31 -5.84 -7.16
CA SER A 84 -11.27 -5.63 -8.19
C SER A 84 -10.46 -6.90 -8.45
N ILE A 85 -9.98 -7.59 -7.40
CA ILE A 85 -9.26 -8.87 -7.53
C ILE A 85 -10.15 -9.94 -8.16
N SER A 86 -11.41 -10.05 -7.70
CA SER A 86 -12.35 -11.06 -8.20
C SER A 86 -12.63 -10.88 -9.69
N PHE A 87 -12.95 -9.66 -10.11
CA PHE A 87 -13.22 -9.35 -11.51
C PHE A 87 -11.95 -9.47 -12.38
N GLY A 88 -10.84 -8.87 -11.95
CA GLY A 88 -9.59 -8.86 -12.70
C GLY A 88 -9.01 -10.26 -12.90
N SER A 89 -8.99 -11.08 -11.85
CA SER A 89 -8.53 -12.47 -11.94
C SER A 89 -9.43 -13.33 -12.84
N ALA A 90 -10.76 -13.18 -12.75
CA ALA A 90 -11.68 -13.90 -13.64
C ALA A 90 -11.47 -13.54 -15.11
N MET A 91 -11.36 -12.24 -15.41
CA MET A 91 -11.13 -11.73 -16.76
C MET A 91 -9.81 -12.25 -17.35
N ARG A 92 -8.73 -12.23 -16.56
CA ARG A 92 -7.43 -12.71 -17.00
C ARG A 92 -7.40 -14.21 -17.19
N ALA A 93 -8.00 -14.97 -16.28
CA ALA A 93 -8.09 -16.42 -16.40
C ALA A 93 -8.86 -16.83 -17.65
N LYS A 94 -10.00 -16.17 -17.96
CA LYS A 94 -10.74 -16.34 -19.20
C LYS A 94 -9.89 -16.00 -20.44
N ALA A 95 -9.21 -14.86 -20.43
CA ALA A 95 -8.34 -14.46 -21.54
C ALA A 95 -7.21 -15.47 -21.79
N TRP A 96 -6.75 -16.14 -20.74
CA TRP A 96 -5.71 -17.16 -20.82
C TRP A 96 -6.26 -18.59 -21.03
N GLY A 97 -7.57 -18.75 -21.23
CA GLY A 97 -8.17 -20.07 -21.46
C GLY A 97 -8.01 -21.02 -20.26
N VAL A 98 -7.88 -20.48 -19.05
CA VAL A 98 -7.96 -21.26 -17.82
C VAL A 98 -9.42 -21.66 -17.65
N ASN A 99 -9.69 -22.96 -17.64
CA ASN A 99 -11.06 -23.47 -17.45
C ASN A 99 -11.44 -23.31 -15.99
N LEU A 100 -12.42 -22.45 -15.71
CA LEU A 100 -12.92 -22.15 -14.38
C LEU A 100 -14.42 -22.38 -14.36
N ASP A 101 -14.91 -22.92 -13.25
CA ASP A 101 -16.35 -23.00 -12.99
C ASP A 101 -16.88 -21.60 -12.62
N GLU A 102 -18.17 -21.37 -12.81
CA GLU A 102 -18.83 -20.10 -12.43
C GLU A 102 -18.76 -19.84 -10.92
N ARG A 103 -18.50 -20.87 -10.13
CA ARG A 103 -18.35 -20.81 -8.66
C ARG A 103 -16.90 -20.73 -8.19
N THR A 104 -15.95 -20.61 -9.11
CA THR A 104 -14.53 -20.57 -8.77
C THR A 104 -14.17 -19.28 -8.03
N THR A 105 -13.35 -19.42 -6.99
CA THR A 105 -12.92 -18.32 -6.13
C THR A 105 -11.79 -17.50 -6.77
N PRO A 106 -11.57 -16.24 -6.37
CA PRO A 106 -10.43 -15.45 -6.85
C PRO A 106 -9.08 -16.12 -6.59
N GLU A 107 -8.94 -16.88 -5.50
CA GLU A 107 -7.72 -17.64 -5.22
C GLU A 107 -7.47 -18.72 -6.25
N GLU A 108 -8.51 -19.48 -6.62
CA GLU A 108 -8.41 -20.51 -7.67
C GLU A 108 -8.15 -19.89 -9.04
N HIS A 109 -8.74 -18.73 -9.35
CA HIS A 109 -8.41 -17.97 -10.56
C HIS A 109 -6.92 -17.63 -10.62
N ILE A 110 -6.39 -17.04 -9.53
CA ILE A 110 -4.97 -16.64 -9.44
C ILE A 110 -4.07 -17.86 -9.57
N ARG A 111 -4.35 -18.97 -8.86
CA ARG A 111 -3.56 -20.21 -8.98
C ARG A 111 -3.59 -20.77 -10.40
N GLY A 112 -4.75 -20.77 -11.05
CA GLY A 112 -4.90 -21.21 -12.44
C GLY A 112 -4.11 -20.35 -13.43
N ILE A 113 -4.15 -19.03 -13.26
CA ILE A 113 -3.35 -18.07 -14.05
C ILE A 113 -1.85 -18.34 -13.89
N VAL A 114 -1.37 -18.49 -12.64
CA VAL A 114 0.04 -18.77 -12.34
C VAL A 114 0.49 -20.10 -12.96
N GLY A 115 -0.37 -21.12 -12.92
CA GLY A 115 -0.09 -22.44 -13.50
C GLY A 115 0.15 -22.41 -15.02
N VAL A 116 -0.38 -21.42 -15.74
CA VAL A 116 -0.16 -21.26 -17.18
C VAL A 116 0.78 -20.11 -17.55
N ALA A 117 1.29 -19.34 -16.58
CA ALA A 117 2.09 -18.14 -16.81
C ALA A 117 3.38 -18.41 -17.60
N SER A 118 4.01 -19.58 -17.40
CA SER A 118 5.24 -19.98 -18.11
C SER A 118 5.05 -20.16 -19.63
N ARG A 119 3.81 -20.34 -20.09
CA ARG A 119 3.47 -20.49 -21.52
C ARG A 119 3.14 -19.16 -22.21
N ARG A 120 3.15 -18.06 -21.45
CA ARG A 120 2.82 -16.72 -21.94
C ARG A 120 4.06 -16.00 -22.44
N THR A 121 3.82 -14.98 -23.26
CA THR A 121 4.87 -14.07 -23.72
C THR A 121 5.47 -13.31 -22.54
N SER A 122 6.69 -12.80 -22.72
CA SER A 122 7.37 -11.99 -21.69
C SER A 122 6.56 -10.75 -21.31
N ASP A 123 5.88 -10.12 -22.27
CA ASP A 123 5.06 -8.93 -22.03
C ASP A 123 3.83 -9.25 -21.18
N GLU A 124 3.12 -10.34 -21.50
CA GLU A 124 2.00 -10.83 -20.69
C GLU A 124 2.43 -11.21 -19.26
N GLN A 125 3.62 -11.81 -19.10
CA GLN A 125 4.18 -12.10 -17.78
C GLN A 125 4.49 -10.81 -17.00
N LEU A 126 5.04 -9.79 -17.67
CA LEU A 126 5.32 -8.50 -17.04
C LEU A 126 4.03 -7.78 -16.61
N GLU A 127 2.98 -7.85 -17.41
CA GLU A 127 1.66 -7.32 -17.06
C GLU A 127 1.06 -8.05 -15.86
N LEU A 128 1.04 -9.38 -15.87
CA LEU A 128 0.55 -10.18 -14.74
C LEU A 128 1.34 -9.85 -13.46
N ARG A 129 2.67 -9.76 -13.55
CA ARG A 129 3.52 -9.41 -12.41
C ARG A 129 3.13 -8.05 -11.83
N ARG A 130 2.91 -7.05 -12.68
CA ARG A 130 2.51 -5.69 -12.23
C ARG A 130 1.15 -5.71 -11.55
N GLU A 131 0.19 -6.43 -12.12
CA GLU A 131 -1.16 -6.56 -11.57
C GLU A 131 -1.16 -7.25 -10.20
N LEU A 132 -0.56 -8.44 -10.10
CA LEU A 132 -0.48 -9.19 -8.83
C LEU A 132 0.25 -8.38 -7.76
N ARG A 133 1.40 -7.76 -8.08
CA ARG A 133 2.11 -6.88 -7.14
C ARG A 133 1.27 -5.70 -6.68
N SER A 134 0.47 -5.10 -7.58
CA SER A 134 -0.42 -4.00 -7.21
C SER A 134 -1.48 -4.48 -6.21
N TRP A 135 -2.10 -5.64 -6.44
CA TRP A 135 -3.08 -6.20 -5.50
C TRP A 135 -2.44 -6.57 -4.17
N THR A 136 -1.28 -7.25 -4.17
CA THR A 136 -0.54 -7.57 -2.95
C THR A 136 -0.22 -6.32 -2.15
N TRP A 137 0.30 -5.27 -2.80
CA TRP A 137 0.68 -4.02 -2.13
C TRP A 137 -0.53 -3.29 -1.53
N GLN A 138 -1.66 -3.22 -2.25
CA GLN A 138 -2.89 -2.61 -1.74
C GLN A 138 -3.47 -3.43 -0.58
N ALA A 139 -3.47 -4.76 -0.69
CA ALA A 139 -3.97 -5.64 0.35
C ALA A 139 -3.13 -5.51 1.63
N GLU A 140 -1.79 -5.50 1.52
CA GLU A 140 -0.90 -5.28 2.67
C GLU A 140 -1.15 -3.94 3.37
N ILE A 141 -1.52 -2.89 2.62
CA ILE A 141 -1.88 -1.59 3.22
C ILE A 141 -3.19 -1.67 3.99
N ILE A 142 -4.22 -2.26 3.38
CA ILE A 142 -5.56 -2.36 3.97
C ILE A 142 -5.53 -3.22 5.24
N THR A 143 -4.79 -4.32 5.23
CA THR A 143 -4.66 -5.23 6.39
C THR A 143 -3.57 -4.81 7.37
N GLY A 144 -2.93 -3.65 7.16
CA GLY A 144 -1.95 -3.08 8.09
C GLY A 144 -0.56 -3.71 8.10
N TRP A 145 -0.22 -4.61 7.16
CA TRP A 145 1.15 -5.13 7.00
C TRP A 145 2.12 -4.09 6.46
N ARG A 146 1.60 -3.07 5.77
CA ARG A 146 2.39 -2.01 5.13
C ARG A 146 1.79 -0.65 5.41
N THR A 147 2.64 0.32 5.73
CA THR A 147 2.22 1.72 5.86
C THR A 147 1.88 2.29 4.47
N PRO A 148 0.71 2.94 4.29
CA PRO A 148 0.40 3.61 3.03
C PRO A 148 1.45 4.67 2.70
N PRO A 149 1.72 4.91 1.41
CA PRO A 149 2.66 5.95 1.03
C PRO A 149 2.11 7.31 1.44
N ARG A 150 2.97 8.15 1.99
CA ARG A 150 2.62 9.51 2.34
C ARG A 150 2.70 10.38 1.11
N GLU A 151 1.60 11.06 0.78
CA GLU A 151 1.61 12.09 -0.26
C GLU A 151 2.46 13.29 0.20
N LEU A 152 3.37 13.72 -0.67
CA LEU A 152 4.18 14.92 -0.44
C LEU A 152 3.52 16.10 -1.16
N VAL A 153 3.25 17.17 -0.41
CA VAL A 153 2.58 18.39 -0.90
C VAL A 153 3.41 19.16 -1.94
N ALA A 154 4.73 18.92 -1.99
CA ALA A 154 5.62 19.59 -2.93
C ALA A 154 5.39 19.10 -4.38
N PRO A 155 5.56 19.98 -5.39
CA PRO A 155 5.59 19.53 -6.78
C PRO A 155 6.82 18.65 -7.02
N CYS A 156 6.68 17.71 -7.96
CA CYS A 156 7.80 16.91 -8.44
C CYS A 156 8.93 17.82 -8.93
N PRO A 157 10.18 17.67 -8.45
CA PRO A 157 11.29 18.52 -8.92
C PRO A 157 11.68 18.23 -10.37
N GLN A 158 11.30 17.06 -10.91
CA GLN A 158 11.61 16.68 -12.30
C GLN A 158 10.58 17.21 -13.31
N CYS A 159 9.28 17.09 -13.01
CA CYS A 159 8.22 17.45 -13.96
C CYS A 159 7.28 18.58 -13.50
N GLY A 160 7.43 19.08 -12.27
CA GLY A 160 6.60 20.14 -11.71
C GLY A 160 5.18 19.72 -11.28
N ALA A 161 4.76 18.48 -11.54
CA ALA A 161 3.42 18.01 -11.22
C ALA A 161 3.17 17.98 -9.70
N ARG A 162 2.03 18.54 -9.26
CA ARG A 162 1.58 18.58 -7.86
C ARG A 162 0.76 17.34 -7.50
N GLY A 163 0.80 16.92 -6.25
CA GLY A 163 0.02 15.77 -5.74
C GLY A 163 0.43 14.42 -6.34
N THR A 164 1.62 14.35 -6.95
CA THR A 164 2.12 13.13 -7.60
C THR A 164 3.28 12.48 -6.86
N LEU A 165 3.85 13.16 -5.86
CA LEU A 165 4.97 12.65 -5.09
C LEU A 165 4.47 11.77 -3.95
N LEU A 166 4.89 10.51 -3.95
CA LEU A 166 4.60 9.54 -2.91
C LEU A 166 5.89 9.15 -2.19
N ALA A 167 5.89 9.22 -0.87
CA ALA A 167 6.98 8.74 -0.01
C ALA A 167 6.60 7.42 0.66
N TYR A 168 7.47 6.44 0.55
CA TYR A 168 7.29 5.11 1.13
C TYR A 168 8.10 5.03 2.43
N ALA A 169 7.40 4.77 3.53
CA ALA A 169 8.01 4.58 4.84
C ALA A 169 8.49 3.13 5.00
N THR A 170 9.59 2.79 4.33
CA THR A 170 10.32 1.53 4.53
C THR A 170 11.47 1.77 5.50
N ALA A 171 11.53 0.98 6.59
CA ALA A 171 12.50 1.18 7.66
C ALA A 171 13.97 1.12 7.19
N ASP A 172 14.25 0.27 6.20
CA ASP A 172 15.63 -0.02 5.78
C ASP A 172 16.12 0.80 4.59
N ASN A 173 15.21 1.44 3.84
CA ASN A 173 15.57 2.23 2.66
C ASN A 173 14.40 3.16 2.30
N PRO A 174 14.33 4.38 2.84
CA PRO A 174 13.27 5.33 2.54
C PRO A 174 13.33 5.68 1.06
N ARG A 175 12.17 5.58 0.39
CA ARG A 175 12.04 5.83 -1.04
C ARG A 175 10.92 6.80 -1.30
N ALA A 176 11.01 7.51 -2.42
CA ALA A 176 9.91 8.29 -2.96
C ALA A 176 9.83 8.13 -4.46
N ARG A 177 8.64 8.32 -5.03
CA ARG A 177 8.42 8.26 -6.47
C ARG A 177 7.38 9.27 -6.91
N CYS A 178 7.57 9.85 -8.09
CA CYS A 178 6.54 10.61 -8.77
C CYS A 178 5.67 9.66 -9.61
N VAL A 179 4.38 9.59 -9.33
CA VAL A 179 3.45 8.78 -10.14
C VAL A 179 3.17 9.40 -11.52
N GLY A 180 3.47 10.69 -11.71
CA GLY A 180 3.29 11.39 -12.99
C GLY A 180 4.39 11.10 -14.01
N CYS A 181 5.65 11.35 -13.65
CA CYS A 181 6.79 11.16 -14.57
C CYS A 181 7.63 9.91 -14.28
N GLY A 182 7.33 9.17 -13.20
CA GLY A 182 8.02 7.94 -12.84
C GLY A 182 9.34 8.13 -12.09
N ALA A 183 9.88 9.36 -11.99
CA ALA A 183 11.14 9.65 -11.31
C ALA A 183 11.15 9.11 -9.86
N GLY A 184 12.27 8.50 -9.47
CA GLY A 184 12.48 7.88 -8.16
C GLY A 184 13.55 8.59 -7.34
N TRP A 185 13.40 8.53 -6.02
CA TRP A 185 14.42 8.96 -5.06
C TRP A 185 14.61 7.91 -3.98
N ALA A 186 15.86 7.61 -3.63
CA ALA A 186 16.20 6.61 -2.61
C ALA A 186 17.38 7.08 -1.75
N GLU A 187 17.55 6.46 -0.58
CA GLU A 187 18.72 6.70 0.28
C GLU A 187 20.01 6.19 -0.37
N LEU A 188 19.93 5.02 -0.99
CA LEU A 188 20.97 4.42 -1.83
C LEU A 188 20.48 4.45 -3.29
N PRO A 189 20.62 5.60 -3.99
CA PRO A 189 20.11 5.76 -5.35
C PRO A 189 20.84 4.86 -6.33
N ARG A 190 20.10 4.35 -7.31
CA ARG A 190 20.65 3.76 -8.54
C ARG A 190 21.06 4.85 -9.53
N ASP A 191 21.71 4.46 -10.63
CA ASP A 191 22.20 5.37 -11.67
C ASP A 191 21.10 6.29 -12.26
N ASP A 192 19.83 5.87 -12.19
CA ASP A 192 18.65 6.58 -12.71
C ASP A 192 17.79 7.24 -11.61
N GLU A 193 18.18 7.15 -10.34
CA GLU A 193 17.42 7.68 -9.20
C GLU A 193 18.08 8.92 -8.60
N GLY A 194 17.26 9.85 -8.11
CA GLY A 194 17.74 10.97 -7.31
C GLY A 194 18.03 10.56 -5.86
N SER A 195 18.82 11.36 -5.15
CA SER A 195 18.99 11.15 -3.70
C SER A 195 17.74 11.58 -2.93
N ILE A 196 17.27 10.75 -2.00
CA ILE A 196 16.14 11.08 -1.10
C ILE A 196 16.44 12.32 -0.24
N ARG A 197 17.71 12.60 0.07
CA ARG A 197 18.13 13.79 0.82
C ARG A 197 17.84 15.07 0.05
N ILE A 198 18.13 15.08 -1.25
CA ILE A 198 17.85 16.22 -2.14
C ILE A 198 16.33 16.45 -2.23
N LEU A 199 15.55 15.37 -2.34
CA LEU A 199 14.09 15.50 -2.34
C LEU A 199 13.58 16.06 -1.00
N ALA A 200 14.10 15.59 0.13
CA ALA A 200 13.70 16.09 1.44
C ALA A 200 13.98 17.61 1.59
N GLU A 201 15.15 18.07 1.14
CA GLU A 201 15.49 19.49 1.12
C GLU A 201 14.55 20.31 0.23
N HIS A 202 14.20 19.79 -0.96
CA HIS A 202 13.23 20.40 -1.87
C HIS A 202 11.86 20.54 -1.21
N VAL A 203 11.37 19.47 -0.56
CA VAL A 203 10.08 19.47 0.15
C VAL A 203 10.08 20.50 1.28
N VAL A 204 11.13 20.56 2.10
CA VAL A 204 11.25 21.53 3.19
C VAL A 204 11.28 22.97 2.66
N ARG A 205 12.04 23.21 1.59
CA ARG A 205 12.12 24.54 0.95
C ARG A 205 10.76 24.97 0.43
N TYR A 206 10.05 24.07 -0.27
CA TYR A 206 8.73 24.34 -0.79
C TYR A 206 7.72 24.63 0.33
N GLN A 207 7.71 23.84 1.41
CA GLN A 207 6.83 24.07 2.55
C GLN A 207 7.09 25.42 3.24
N ARG A 208 8.36 25.83 3.38
CA ARG A 208 8.70 27.15 3.92
C ARG A 208 8.17 28.28 3.02
N GLN A 209 8.36 28.17 1.71
CA GLN A 209 7.86 29.14 0.73
C GLN A 209 6.32 29.21 0.71
N ALA A 210 5.65 28.06 0.77
CA ALA A 210 4.19 27.98 0.87
C ALA A 210 3.69 28.63 2.18
N GLY A 211 4.39 28.43 3.29
CA GLY A 211 4.06 29.06 4.57
C GLY A 211 4.18 30.58 4.53
N THR A 212 5.28 31.12 3.98
CA THR A 212 5.48 32.58 3.89
C THR A 212 4.48 33.25 2.95
N THR A 213 4.19 32.62 1.81
CA THR A 213 3.19 33.12 0.85
C THR A 213 1.78 33.12 1.43
N MET A 214 1.35 32.05 2.11
CA MET A 214 0.06 32.02 2.80
C MET A 214 -0.04 33.06 3.92
N ALA A 215 1.04 33.25 4.71
CA ALA A 215 1.08 34.26 5.76
C ALA A 215 0.95 35.69 5.19
N ALA A 216 1.67 35.99 4.10
CA ALA A 216 1.58 37.27 3.40
C ALA A 216 0.19 37.51 2.81
N ALA A 217 -0.41 36.50 2.17
CA ALA A 217 -1.77 36.58 1.63
C ALA A 217 -2.81 36.84 2.73
N ARG A 218 -2.70 36.16 3.88
CA ARG A 218 -3.57 36.38 5.04
C ARG A 218 -3.41 37.79 5.61
N ALA A 219 -2.18 38.29 5.74
CA ALA A 219 -1.92 39.64 6.22
C ALA A 219 -2.51 40.71 5.28
N ALA A 220 -2.36 40.53 3.96
CA ALA A 220 -2.95 41.40 2.95
C ALA A 220 -4.48 41.40 3.02
N ALA A 221 -5.12 40.23 3.19
CA ALA A 221 -6.56 40.11 3.34
C ALA A 221 -7.09 40.86 4.58
N VAL A 222 -6.38 40.76 5.72
CA VAL A 222 -6.73 41.49 6.95
C VAL A 222 -6.58 43.00 6.76
N ALA A 223 -5.50 43.45 6.13
CA ALA A 223 -5.28 44.87 5.85
C ALA A 223 -6.36 45.44 4.92
N ASN A 224 -6.75 44.69 3.88
CA ASN A 224 -7.83 45.08 2.97
C ASN A 224 -9.17 45.16 3.69
N ARG A 225 -9.48 44.19 4.55
CA ARG A 225 -10.71 44.22 5.36
C ARG A 225 -10.77 45.47 6.26
N ARG A 226 -9.68 45.80 6.96
CA ARG A 226 -9.60 47.02 7.79
C ARG A 226 -9.77 48.30 6.97
N ARG A 227 -9.22 48.36 5.76
CA ARG A 227 -9.41 49.51 4.85
C ARG A 227 -10.85 49.66 4.39
N MET A 228 -11.58 48.56 4.17
CA MET A 228 -12.99 48.60 3.79
C MET A 228 -13.87 49.04 4.97
N GLU A 229 -13.60 48.55 6.18
CA GLU A 229 -14.31 48.95 7.40
C GLU A 229 -14.08 50.43 7.74
N GLY A 230 -12.86 50.95 7.57
CA GLY A 230 -12.56 52.36 7.83
C GLY A 230 -13.09 53.38 6.80
N LYS A 231 -13.53 52.95 5.62
CA LYS A 231 -14.17 53.82 4.61
C LYS A 231 -15.69 53.97 4.80
N ALA A 232 -16.29 53.13 5.63
CA ALA A 232 -17.73 53.11 5.87
C ALA A 232 -18.17 53.95 7.07
N ALA A 233 -17.21 54.49 7.83
CA ALA A 233 -17.42 55.41 8.95
C ALA A 233 -17.16 56.85 8.50
#